data_AF-A0A8D3B496-F1
#
_entry.id   AF-A0A8D3B496-F1
#
_cell.length_a   1.000
_cell.length_b   1.000
_cell.length_c   1.000
_cell.angle_alpha   90.00
_cell.angle_beta   90.00
_cell.angle_gamma   90.00
#
_symmetry.space_group_name_H-M   'P 1'
#
loop_
_entity.id
_entity.type
_entity.pdbx_description
1 polymer ?
#
loop_
_entity_poly.entity_id
_entity_poly.type
_entity_poly.pdbx_seq_one_letter_code
_entity_poly.pdbx_strand_id
1 'polypeptide(L)'
;MKFTEHLSAHITPEWRKQYIQYEAFKDMLYAAQDQAPSIEVTDEDTVKRYYAKFEEKFFQTCEKELAKINTFYSEKLAEAQRRFATLQNELQSSLDAQRESAANAQGLRRRKTVFALSQQERCKHRNIKDLQLAFSEFYLSLILLQNYQNLNFTGFRKILKKHDKILETSRGADWRVVHVEVAPFYTCKKITQLISETEALVTTELEGGDRQKAMKRLRVPPLGAAQVRYTHTHTHTHTSQCEYLFILSLTPVINLLLVRGRVVFVCINTYGWRQAGVNHVLIFELNPRNNLSHQHLFEIAGLLGVLWCISLLSCLFSDSILVPMQANPLALYGFFFLFLINPSKTCYYKSRFWLLKLLFRVVTAPFHRVGFADFWLADQLNSLVVVLMDLEYMICFYSFELDWKKHDGLIRSQTETHADTQIFFYLYIGFLVVSSCYTLVWDLKMDWGLFDRNAGENTFLREEIVYPLKAYYYSAIVEDVLLRFSWTLTLTLSTVSKFHGISDILATVLAPMEVFRRFVWNFFRLENEHLNNCGEFRAVRDISVAPLNADDQTLLEQMMDQEDGVRNRQGKKSWKRSYSMSLRRPRLASQSKTRDTKVLIEDTDDDS
;
A
#
# COMPACT_ATOMS: atom_id res chain seq x y z
N MET A 1 -28.48 -2.53 -6.64
CA MET A 1 -27.27 -3.13 -6.03
C MET A 1 -25.99 -2.42 -6.47
N LYS A 2 -25.82 -2.10 -7.76
CA LYS A 2 -24.56 -1.54 -8.31
C LYS A 2 -24.02 -0.26 -7.66
N PHE A 3 -24.86 0.65 -7.15
CA PHE A 3 -24.36 1.92 -6.60
C PHE A 3 -23.74 1.80 -5.20
N THR A 4 -24.24 0.93 -4.31
CA THR A 4 -23.60 0.69 -3.00
C THR A 4 -22.20 0.13 -3.21
N GLU A 5 -22.04 -0.84 -4.11
CA GLU A 5 -20.75 -1.42 -4.49
C GLU A 5 -19.81 -0.36 -5.10
N HIS A 6 -20.31 0.43 -6.05
CA HIS A 6 -19.55 1.53 -6.65
C HIS A 6 -19.11 2.59 -5.63
N LEU A 7 -20.02 3.02 -4.74
CA LEU A 7 -19.69 3.95 -3.68
C LEU A 7 -18.63 3.35 -2.76
N SER A 8 -18.78 2.10 -2.32
CA SER A 8 -17.79 1.44 -1.47
C SER A 8 -16.41 1.29 -2.11
N ALA A 9 -16.35 1.07 -3.43
CA ALA A 9 -15.11 0.92 -4.19
C ALA A 9 -14.38 2.25 -4.44
N HIS A 10 -15.13 3.34 -4.60
CA HIS A 10 -14.59 4.67 -4.94
C HIS A 10 -14.53 5.63 -3.74
N ILE A 11 -15.02 5.23 -2.56
CA ILE A 11 -14.85 6.00 -1.32
C ILE A 11 -13.36 6.14 -1.04
N THR A 12 -13.02 7.29 -0.46
CA THR A 12 -11.73 7.49 0.18
C THR A 12 -11.74 6.95 1.62
N PRO A 13 -11.10 5.81 2.00
CA PRO A 13 -10.99 5.39 3.39
C PRO A 13 -10.71 6.43 4.47
N GLU A 14 -9.84 7.45 4.31
CA GLU A 14 -9.72 8.49 5.36
C GLU A 14 -11.04 9.21 5.58
N TRP A 15 -11.78 9.43 4.51
CA TRP A 15 -13.00 10.22 4.51
C TRP A 15 -14.23 9.34 4.62
N ARG A 16 -14.08 8.02 4.86
CA ARG A 16 -15.20 7.05 4.88
C ARG A 16 -16.35 7.52 5.75
N LYS A 17 -16.05 8.00 6.95
CA LYS A 17 -17.06 8.51 7.92
C LYS A 17 -17.76 9.79 7.42
N GLN A 18 -17.09 10.55 6.56
CA GLN A 18 -17.55 11.83 6.03
C GLN A 18 -18.42 11.68 4.78
N TYR A 19 -18.46 10.51 4.13
CA TYR A 19 -19.40 10.26 3.04
C TYR A 19 -20.82 10.08 3.58
N ILE A 20 -21.79 10.26 2.69
CA ILE A 20 -23.19 9.95 2.94
C ILE A 20 -23.34 8.48 3.38
N GLN A 21 -24.02 8.25 4.51
CA GLN A 21 -24.33 6.91 5.01
C GLN A 21 -25.43 6.23 4.18
N TYR A 22 -25.13 5.93 2.92
CA TYR A 22 -26.10 5.44 1.95
C TYR A 22 -26.78 4.13 2.36
N GLU A 23 -26.04 3.22 2.98
CA GLU A 23 -26.60 1.93 3.44
C GLU A 23 -27.53 2.14 4.64
N ALA A 24 -27.16 2.98 5.60
CA ALA A 24 -28.02 3.31 6.75
C ALA A 24 -29.35 3.95 6.30
N PHE A 25 -29.32 4.81 5.27
CA PHE A 25 -30.56 5.35 4.71
C PHE A 25 -31.41 4.28 3.99
N LYS A 26 -30.78 3.32 3.31
CA LYS A 26 -31.52 2.20 2.72
C LYS A 26 -32.19 1.36 3.79
N ASP A 27 -31.46 1.01 4.84
CA ASP A 27 -31.99 0.22 5.95
C ASP A 27 -33.11 0.97 6.66
N MET A 28 -32.99 2.30 6.80
CA MET A 28 -34.05 3.16 7.33
C MET A 28 -35.32 3.13 6.46
N LEU A 29 -35.18 3.16 5.13
CA LEU A 29 -36.32 3.06 4.20
C LEU A 29 -36.97 1.67 4.21
N TYR A 30 -36.17 0.60 4.28
CA TYR A 30 -36.70 -0.76 4.37
C TYR A 30 -37.39 -1.01 5.71
N ALA A 31 -36.80 -0.56 6.82
CA ALA A 31 -37.44 -0.64 8.14
C ALA A 31 -38.77 0.13 8.16
N ALA A 32 -38.86 1.28 7.48
CA ALA A 32 -40.10 2.03 7.36
C ALA A 32 -41.20 1.27 6.65
N GLN A 33 -40.83 0.51 5.61
CA GLN A 33 -41.75 -0.34 4.85
C GLN A 33 -42.18 -1.58 5.65
N ASP A 34 -41.25 -2.23 6.35
CA ASP A 34 -41.53 -3.43 7.15
C ASP A 34 -42.37 -3.13 8.40
N GLN A 35 -42.16 -1.95 9.01
CA GLN A 35 -42.88 -1.50 10.20
C GLN A 35 -44.17 -0.72 9.86
N ALA A 36 -44.51 -0.59 8.58
CA ALA A 36 -45.70 0.14 8.16
C ALA A 36 -46.98 -0.57 8.64
N PRO A 37 -47.87 0.11 9.39
CA PRO A 37 -49.14 -0.47 9.78
C PRO A 37 -50.00 -0.72 8.53
N SER A 38 -50.64 -1.89 8.44
CA SER A 38 -51.49 -2.21 7.28
C SER A 38 -52.80 -1.43 7.34
N ILE A 39 -53.17 -0.86 6.20
CA ILE A 39 -54.43 -0.11 6.02
C ILE A 39 -55.67 -0.98 6.35
N GLU A 40 -55.54 -2.30 6.28
CA GLU A 40 -56.62 -3.25 6.59
C GLU A 40 -56.84 -3.45 8.11
N VAL A 41 -55.85 -3.11 8.95
CA VAL A 41 -55.87 -3.39 10.40
C VAL A 41 -55.99 -2.13 11.26
N THR A 42 -55.67 -0.95 10.71
CA THR A 42 -55.60 0.32 11.46
C THR A 42 -56.23 1.49 10.71
N ASP A 43 -56.74 2.48 11.43
CA ASP A 43 -57.35 3.69 10.86
C ASP A 43 -56.39 4.45 9.92
N GLU A 44 -56.91 5.00 8.82
CA GLU A 44 -56.12 5.72 7.80
C GLU A 44 -55.29 6.88 8.38
N ASP A 45 -55.80 7.54 9.43
CA ASP A 45 -55.10 8.62 10.12
C ASP A 45 -53.86 8.15 10.89
N THR A 46 -53.86 6.90 11.38
CA THR A 46 -52.69 6.33 12.06
C THR A 46 -51.56 6.02 11.08
N VAL A 47 -51.92 5.54 9.88
CA VAL A 47 -50.98 5.29 8.77
C VAL A 47 -50.36 6.62 8.31
N LYS A 48 -51.19 7.67 8.11
CA LYS A 48 -50.71 9.02 7.77
C LYS A 48 -49.76 9.58 8.84
N ARG A 49 -50.10 9.43 10.12
CA ARG A 49 -49.26 9.88 11.24
C ARG A 49 -47.93 9.13 11.31
N TYR A 50 -47.94 7.83 11.01
CA TYR A 50 -46.73 7.02 10.93
C TYR A 50 -45.77 7.51 9.84
N TYR A 51 -46.27 7.69 8.61
CA TYR A 51 -45.46 8.19 7.50
C TYR A 51 -44.99 9.64 7.72
N ALA A 52 -45.83 10.50 8.31
CA ALA A 52 -45.43 11.86 8.67
C ALA A 52 -44.26 11.86 9.68
N LYS A 53 -44.33 11.02 10.72
CA LYS A 53 -43.25 10.86 11.71
C LYS A 53 -41.99 10.28 11.09
N PHE A 54 -42.14 9.32 10.17
CA PHE A 54 -41.02 8.75 9.43
C PHE A 54 -40.32 9.80 8.55
N GLU A 55 -41.10 10.56 7.78
CA GLU A 55 -40.55 11.61 6.92
C GLU A 55 -39.79 12.67 7.71
N GLU A 56 -40.33 13.13 8.84
CA GLU A 56 -39.64 14.07 9.71
C GLU A 56 -38.28 13.52 10.16
N LYS A 57 -38.23 12.26 10.62
CA LYS A 57 -36.99 11.59 11.01
C LYS A 57 -36.02 11.43 9.82
N PHE A 58 -36.54 11.09 8.64
CA PHE A 58 -35.74 10.90 7.44
C PHE A 58 -35.06 12.21 7.02
N PHE A 59 -35.83 13.30 6.89
CA PHE A 59 -35.30 14.60 6.48
C PHE A 59 -34.40 15.22 7.55
N GLN A 60 -34.68 15.05 8.85
CA GLN A 60 -33.72 15.43 9.91
C GLN A 60 -32.39 14.68 9.79
N THR A 61 -32.42 13.41 9.37
CA THR A 61 -31.19 12.64 9.13
C THR A 61 -30.48 13.13 7.87
N CYS A 62 -31.23 13.49 6.81
CA CYS A 62 -30.66 14.11 5.61
C CYS A 62 -29.99 15.46 5.91
N GLU A 63 -30.60 16.30 6.75
CA GLU A 63 -30.02 17.57 7.19
C GLU A 63 -28.71 17.37 7.96
N LYS A 64 -28.67 16.41 8.90
CA LYS A 64 -27.45 16.06 9.65
C LYS A 64 -26.33 15.59 8.72
N GLU A 65 -26.64 14.71 7.78
CA GLU A 65 -25.66 14.20 6.82
C GLU A 65 -25.19 15.30 5.86
N LEU A 66 -26.10 16.18 5.42
CA LEU A 66 -25.76 17.32 4.56
C LEU A 66 -24.88 18.33 5.29
N ALA A 67 -25.16 18.62 6.56
CA ALA A 67 -24.33 19.49 7.39
C ALA A 67 -22.92 18.92 7.55
N LYS A 68 -22.80 17.62 7.89
CA LYS A 68 -21.52 16.91 7.98
C LYS A 68 -20.70 17.06 6.69
N ILE A 69 -21.31 16.77 5.54
CA ILE A 69 -20.65 16.84 4.23
C ILE A 69 -20.23 18.28 3.89
N ASN A 70 -21.07 19.27 4.17
CA ASN A 70 -20.77 20.68 3.93
C ASN A 70 -19.60 21.20 4.79
N THR A 71 -19.60 20.87 6.08
CA THR A 71 -18.53 21.26 7.01
C THR A 71 -17.20 20.67 6.56
N PHE A 72 -17.16 19.37 6.29
CA PHE A 72 -15.96 18.68 5.83
C PHE A 72 -15.44 19.24 4.49
N TYR A 73 -16.32 19.43 3.51
CA TYR A 73 -15.92 19.95 2.20
C TYR A 73 -15.37 21.38 2.30
N SER A 74 -16.02 22.24 3.10
CA SER A 74 -15.61 23.64 3.26
C SER A 74 -14.27 23.76 3.98
N GLU A 75 -14.02 22.91 4.99
CA GLU A 75 -12.73 22.81 5.66
C GLU A 75 -11.63 22.37 4.68
N LYS A 76 -11.86 21.31 3.90
CA LYS A 76 -10.90 20.81 2.91
C LYS A 76 -10.64 21.78 1.77
N LEU A 77 -11.67 22.51 1.33
CA LEU A 77 -11.51 23.55 0.33
C LEU A 77 -10.65 24.71 0.86
N ALA A 78 -10.88 25.15 2.10
CA ALA A 78 -10.07 26.21 2.72
C ALA A 78 -8.62 25.76 2.95
N GLU A 79 -8.41 24.51 3.37
CA GLU A 79 -7.08 23.90 3.48
C GLU A 79 -6.37 23.89 2.12
N ALA A 80 -7.07 23.45 1.06
CA ALA A 80 -6.52 23.41 -0.29
C ALA A 80 -6.13 24.80 -0.80
N GLN A 81 -6.95 25.83 -0.53
CA GLN A 81 -6.64 27.21 -0.89
C GLN A 81 -5.37 27.73 -0.19
N ARG A 82 -5.20 27.45 1.11
CA ARG A 82 -3.99 27.84 1.85
C ARG A 82 -2.75 27.11 1.34
N ARG A 83 -2.86 25.80 1.08
CA ARG A 83 -1.78 25.00 0.52
C ARG A 83 -1.36 25.52 -0.86
N PHE A 84 -2.33 25.84 -1.72
CA PHE A 84 -2.05 26.42 -3.03
C PHE A 84 -1.26 27.72 -2.94
N ALA A 85 -1.70 28.66 -2.09
CA ALA A 85 -1.00 29.94 -1.88
C ALA A 85 0.43 29.74 -1.36
N THR A 86 0.62 28.78 -0.45
CA THR A 86 1.95 28.44 0.10
C THR A 86 2.87 27.88 -0.98
N LEU A 87 2.39 26.89 -1.74
CA LEU A 87 3.15 26.28 -2.83
C LEU A 87 3.47 27.27 -3.95
N GLN A 88 2.55 28.18 -4.25
CA GLN A 88 2.76 29.25 -5.22
C GLN A 88 3.87 30.20 -4.76
N ASN A 89 3.87 30.61 -3.48
CA ASN A 89 4.91 31.47 -2.91
C ASN A 89 6.29 30.76 -2.89
N GLU A 90 6.33 29.48 -2.51
CA GLU A 90 7.55 28.67 -2.54
C GLU A 90 8.10 28.52 -3.96
N LEU A 91 7.22 28.31 -4.94
CA LEU A 91 7.62 28.22 -6.34
C LEU A 91 8.18 29.55 -6.84
N GLN A 92 7.48 30.65 -6.56
CA GLN A 92 7.89 31.99 -6.98
C GLN A 92 9.24 32.35 -6.38
N SER A 93 9.43 32.13 -5.08
CA SER A 93 10.72 32.36 -4.40
C SER A 93 11.86 31.50 -4.99
N SER A 94 11.56 30.25 -5.36
CA SER A 94 12.53 29.36 -6.00
C SER A 94 12.89 29.84 -7.42
N LEU A 95 11.93 30.36 -8.17
CA LEU A 95 12.13 30.91 -9.52
C LEU A 95 12.92 32.23 -9.48
N ASP A 96 12.63 33.11 -8.54
CA ASP A 96 13.36 34.37 -8.37
C ASP A 96 14.81 34.12 -7.95
N ALA A 97 15.05 33.16 -7.05
CA ALA A 97 16.40 32.70 -6.70
C ALA A 97 17.17 32.08 -7.88
N GLN A 98 16.46 31.56 -8.90
CA GLN A 98 17.09 31.15 -10.16
C GLN A 98 17.43 32.35 -11.04
N ARG A 99 16.51 33.29 -11.21
CA ARG A 99 16.70 34.51 -12.01
C ARG A 99 17.86 35.36 -11.49
N GLU A 100 17.96 35.58 -10.18
CA GLU A 100 19.07 36.29 -9.55
C GLU A 100 20.41 35.60 -9.81
N SER A 101 20.45 34.26 -9.76
CA SER A 101 21.68 33.52 -10.07
C SER A 101 22.05 33.56 -11.55
N ALA A 102 21.09 33.61 -12.46
CA ALA A 102 21.33 33.79 -13.88
C ALA A 102 21.86 35.21 -14.19
N ALA A 103 21.32 36.23 -13.53
CA ALA A 103 21.80 37.61 -13.63
C ALA A 103 23.24 37.75 -13.09
N ASN A 104 23.54 37.15 -11.93
CA ASN A 104 24.89 37.16 -11.35
C ASN A 104 25.90 36.36 -12.19
N ALA A 105 25.47 35.35 -12.94
CA ALA A 105 26.32 34.60 -13.87
C ALA A 105 26.70 35.40 -15.12
N GLN A 106 25.90 36.40 -15.53
CA GLN A 106 26.22 37.28 -16.66
C GLN A 106 27.27 38.35 -16.32
N GLY A 107 27.51 38.64 -15.02
CA GLY A 107 28.47 39.64 -14.55
C GLY A 107 29.93 39.18 -14.43
N LEU A 108 30.22 37.87 -14.41
CA LEU A 108 31.58 37.33 -14.35
C LEU A 108 31.82 36.26 -15.42
N ARG A 109 32.39 36.67 -16.57
CA ARG A 109 33.09 35.77 -17.50
C ARG A 109 34.35 35.23 -16.82
N ARG A 110 34.22 34.21 -15.96
CA ARG A 110 35.35 33.41 -15.49
C ARG A 110 35.13 31.95 -15.88
N ARG A 111 36.07 31.44 -16.70
CA ARG A 111 36.22 30.06 -17.19
C ARG A 111 35.69 29.01 -16.17
N LYS A 112 34.59 28.30 -16.50
CA LYS A 112 34.11 27.15 -15.72
C LYS A 112 34.87 25.88 -16.14
N THR A 113 35.42 25.17 -15.15
CA THR A 113 35.93 23.79 -15.28
C THR A 113 34.76 22.79 -15.24
N VAL A 114 34.85 21.74 -16.06
CA VAL A 114 33.72 20.89 -16.50
C VAL A 114 33.20 19.88 -15.45
N PHE A 115 33.72 19.86 -14.22
CA PHE A 115 33.46 18.73 -13.30
C PHE A 115 32.91 19.04 -11.90
N ALA A 116 32.41 20.25 -11.64
CA ALA A 116 31.69 20.53 -10.39
C ALA A 116 30.36 21.24 -10.68
N LEU A 117 29.27 20.47 -10.79
CA LEU A 117 27.94 21.01 -10.44
C LEU A 117 28.07 21.58 -9.03
N SER A 118 28.00 22.90 -8.91
CA SER A 118 28.20 23.59 -7.63
C SER A 118 27.21 23.04 -6.61
N GLN A 119 27.64 22.88 -5.34
CA GLN A 119 26.78 22.43 -4.24
C GLN A 119 25.42 23.16 -4.23
N GLN A 120 25.43 24.44 -4.60
CA GLN A 120 24.28 25.32 -4.72
C GLN A 120 23.33 24.92 -5.88
N GLU A 121 23.84 24.57 -7.06
CA GLU A 121 23.03 24.02 -8.17
C GLU A 121 22.41 22.66 -7.80
N ARG A 122 23.12 21.82 -7.01
CA ARG A 122 22.59 20.54 -6.52
C ARG A 122 21.48 20.71 -5.48
N CYS A 123 21.62 21.65 -4.54
CA CYS A 123 20.57 21.99 -3.57
C CYS A 123 19.34 22.61 -4.26
N LYS A 124 19.52 23.47 -5.26
CA LYS A 124 18.43 24.06 -6.06
C LYS A 124 17.64 22.99 -6.85
N HIS A 125 18.33 22.02 -7.44
CA HIS A 125 17.69 20.94 -8.19
C HIS A 125 16.98 19.90 -7.30
N ARG A 126 17.34 19.81 -6.00
CA ARG A 126 16.56 19.09 -4.99
C ARG A 126 15.28 19.84 -4.66
N ASN A 127 15.38 21.15 -4.37
CA ASN A 127 14.23 22.00 -4.04
C ASN A 127 13.13 21.92 -5.13
N ILE A 128 13.47 22.03 -6.41
CA ILE A 128 12.48 21.94 -7.51
C ILE A 128 11.84 20.55 -7.60
N LYS A 129 12.59 19.47 -7.35
CA LYS A 129 12.02 18.11 -7.33
C LYS A 129 11.06 17.92 -6.17
N ASP A 130 11.38 18.52 -5.03
CA ASP A 130 10.56 18.49 -3.83
C ASP A 130 9.27 19.31 -4.07
N LEU A 131 9.35 20.49 -4.71
CA LEU A 131 8.17 21.23 -5.16
C LEU A 131 7.34 20.46 -6.19
N GLN A 132 7.98 19.80 -7.16
CA GLN A 132 7.28 18.96 -8.16
C GLN A 132 6.53 17.80 -7.50
N LEU A 133 7.06 17.25 -6.41
CA LEU A 133 6.37 16.24 -5.61
C LEU A 133 5.19 16.88 -4.87
N ALA A 134 5.42 18.00 -4.19
CA ALA A 134 4.40 18.73 -3.43
C ALA A 134 3.21 19.17 -4.30
N PHE A 135 3.45 19.70 -5.51
CA PHE A 135 2.39 20.01 -6.48
C PHE A 135 1.64 18.77 -6.97
N SER A 136 2.30 17.61 -7.07
CA SER A 136 1.65 16.35 -7.43
C SER A 136 0.74 15.83 -6.33
N GLU A 137 1.17 15.89 -5.08
CA GLU A 137 0.36 15.51 -3.91
C GLU A 137 -0.82 16.46 -3.74
N PHE A 138 -0.58 17.77 -3.92
CA PHE A 138 -1.63 18.78 -3.90
C PHE A 138 -2.66 18.54 -5.00
N TYR A 139 -2.23 18.31 -6.24
CA TYR A 139 -3.15 18.01 -7.35
C TYR A 139 -3.99 16.76 -7.10
N LEU A 140 -3.38 15.69 -6.56
CA LEU A 140 -4.12 14.49 -6.17
C LEU A 140 -5.18 14.80 -5.11
N SER A 141 -4.86 15.63 -4.11
CA SER A 141 -5.82 16.03 -3.07
C SER A 141 -7.04 16.77 -3.64
N LEU A 142 -6.85 17.60 -4.68
CA LEU A 142 -7.94 18.29 -5.37
C LEU A 142 -8.86 17.32 -6.13
N ILE A 143 -8.27 16.34 -6.82
CA ILE A 143 -9.03 15.30 -7.53
C ILE A 143 -9.83 14.43 -6.55
N LEU A 144 -9.24 14.05 -5.42
CA LEU A 144 -9.95 13.32 -4.37
C LEU A 144 -11.15 14.13 -3.85
N LEU A 145 -10.98 15.43 -3.60
CA LEU A 145 -12.05 16.32 -3.14
C LEU A 145 -13.15 16.49 -4.20
N GLN A 146 -12.80 16.55 -5.48
CA GLN A 146 -13.76 16.56 -6.59
C GLN A 146 -14.55 15.25 -6.66
N ASN A 147 -13.89 14.11 -6.49
CA ASN A 147 -14.55 12.80 -6.44
C ASN A 147 -15.50 12.70 -5.22
N TYR A 148 -15.10 13.23 -4.07
CA TYR A 148 -15.95 13.33 -2.88
C TYR A 148 -17.23 14.13 -3.15
N GLN A 149 -17.12 15.30 -3.79
CA GLN A 149 -18.28 16.10 -4.20
C GLN A 149 -19.23 15.31 -5.12
N ASN A 150 -18.70 14.70 -6.18
CA ASN A 150 -19.50 13.96 -7.17
C ASN A 150 -20.21 12.73 -6.58
N LEU A 151 -19.51 11.95 -5.75
CA LEU A 151 -20.08 10.75 -5.12
C LEU A 151 -21.17 11.10 -4.11
N ASN A 152 -20.96 12.12 -3.26
CA ASN A 152 -21.96 12.53 -2.27
C ASN A 152 -23.21 13.13 -2.93
N PHE A 153 -23.03 13.96 -3.97
CA PHE A 153 -24.16 14.49 -4.75
C PHE A 153 -24.98 13.36 -5.38
N THR A 154 -24.30 12.39 -6.02
CA THR A 154 -24.95 11.23 -6.63
C THR A 154 -25.66 10.36 -5.57
N GLY A 155 -25.06 10.22 -4.40
CA GLY A 155 -25.63 9.51 -3.25
C GLY A 155 -26.94 10.14 -2.76
N PHE A 156 -26.96 11.45 -2.50
CA PHE A 156 -28.19 12.18 -2.14
C PHE A 156 -29.25 12.06 -3.22
N ARG A 157 -28.88 12.25 -4.49
CA ARG A 157 -29.84 12.14 -5.60
C ARG A 157 -30.47 10.74 -5.67
N LYS A 158 -29.68 9.68 -5.52
CA LYS A 158 -30.16 8.29 -5.57
C LYS A 158 -30.98 7.91 -4.34
N ILE A 159 -30.63 8.38 -3.14
CA ILE A 159 -31.38 8.04 -1.94
C ILE A 159 -32.72 8.77 -1.87
N LEU A 160 -32.76 10.04 -2.26
CA LEU A 160 -33.99 10.83 -2.35
C LEU A 160 -34.92 10.27 -3.44
N LYS A 161 -34.38 9.90 -4.61
CA LYS A 161 -35.17 9.19 -5.65
C LYS A 161 -35.70 7.83 -5.16
N LYS A 162 -34.98 7.14 -4.27
CA LYS A 162 -35.43 5.89 -3.68
C LYS A 162 -36.54 6.12 -2.65
N HIS A 163 -36.42 7.15 -1.82
CA HIS A 163 -37.47 7.60 -0.91
C HIS A 163 -38.78 7.89 -1.67
N ASP A 164 -38.70 8.70 -2.72
CA ASP A 164 -39.85 9.06 -3.56
C ASP A 164 -40.51 7.85 -4.21
N LYS A 165 -39.71 6.86 -4.60
CA LYS A 165 -40.21 5.60 -5.17
C LYS A 165 -40.87 4.67 -4.15
N ILE A 166 -40.41 4.66 -2.89
CA ILE A 166 -40.94 3.77 -1.85
C ILE A 166 -42.20 4.37 -1.21
N LEU A 167 -42.22 5.67 -0.99
CA LEU A 167 -43.33 6.39 -0.36
C LEU A 167 -44.31 7.02 -1.36
N GLU A 168 -44.07 6.84 -2.67
CA GLU A 168 -44.90 7.39 -3.75
C GLU A 168 -45.14 8.90 -3.60
N THR A 169 -44.07 9.64 -3.28
CA THR A 169 -44.10 11.09 -2.97
C THR A 169 -43.10 11.86 -3.83
N SER A 170 -43.25 13.18 -3.97
CA SER A 170 -42.29 14.07 -4.65
C SER A 170 -41.37 14.84 -3.70
N ARG A 171 -41.57 14.69 -2.38
CA ARG A 171 -40.91 15.52 -1.37
C ARG A 171 -39.39 15.36 -1.37
N GLY A 172 -38.85 14.19 -1.72
CA GLY A 172 -37.41 13.97 -1.82
C GLY A 172 -36.79 14.76 -2.97
N ALA A 173 -37.45 14.81 -4.12
CA ALA A 173 -37.03 15.65 -5.25
C ALA A 173 -37.07 17.14 -4.88
N ASP A 174 -38.15 17.60 -4.23
CA ASP A 174 -38.28 18.98 -3.76
C ASP A 174 -37.17 19.34 -2.76
N TRP A 175 -36.92 18.46 -1.78
CA TRP A 175 -35.85 18.65 -0.80
C TRP A 175 -34.45 18.69 -1.44
N ARG A 176 -34.21 17.90 -2.50
CA ARG A 176 -32.95 17.91 -3.24
C ARG A 176 -32.68 19.27 -3.88
N VAL A 177 -33.68 19.84 -4.56
CA VAL A 177 -33.55 21.14 -5.23
C VAL A 177 -33.33 22.24 -4.20
N VAL A 178 -34.09 22.22 -3.10
CA VAL A 178 -34.04 23.27 -2.08
C VAL A 178 -32.77 23.22 -1.24
N HIS A 179 -32.20 22.04 -0.94
CA HIS A 179 -31.07 21.91 -0.02
C HIS A 179 -29.78 21.40 -0.66
N VAL A 180 -29.84 20.38 -1.53
CA VAL A 180 -28.65 19.69 -2.06
C VAL A 180 -28.05 20.43 -3.26
N GLU A 181 -28.88 20.88 -4.21
CA GLU A 181 -28.42 21.55 -5.43
C GLU A 181 -27.87 22.95 -5.15
N VAL A 182 -28.33 23.61 -4.09
CA VAL A 182 -27.83 24.91 -3.62
C VAL A 182 -26.70 24.79 -2.60
N ALA A 183 -26.36 23.57 -2.16
CA ALA A 183 -25.41 23.37 -1.08
C ALA A 183 -24.00 23.90 -1.45
N PRO A 184 -23.25 24.47 -0.49
CA PRO A 184 -21.88 24.93 -0.72
C PRO A 184 -20.95 23.86 -1.30
N PHE A 185 -21.11 22.60 -0.91
CA PHE A 185 -20.27 21.51 -1.41
C PHE A 185 -20.45 21.23 -2.90
N TYR A 186 -21.58 21.61 -3.51
CA TYR A 186 -21.90 21.34 -4.91
C TYR A 186 -21.77 22.57 -5.81
N THR A 187 -22.23 23.73 -5.34
CA THR A 187 -22.26 24.98 -6.13
C THR A 187 -20.89 25.63 -6.32
N CYS A 188 -19.93 25.32 -5.45
CA CYS A 188 -18.62 25.97 -5.46
C CYS A 188 -17.76 25.53 -6.65
N LYS A 189 -17.68 26.35 -7.71
CA LYS A 189 -16.79 26.12 -8.86
C LYS A 189 -15.30 26.33 -8.55
N LYS A 190 -14.95 26.76 -7.34
CA LYS A 190 -13.57 27.06 -6.94
C LYS A 190 -12.65 25.85 -7.10
N ILE A 191 -13.13 24.64 -6.78
CA ILE A 191 -12.31 23.43 -6.92
C ILE A 191 -11.83 23.22 -8.36
N THR A 192 -12.71 23.40 -9.35
CA THR A 192 -12.38 23.28 -10.77
C THR A 192 -11.41 24.38 -11.20
N GLN A 193 -11.56 25.60 -10.68
CA GLN A 193 -10.63 26.71 -10.92
C GLN A 193 -9.24 26.38 -10.37
N LEU A 194 -9.14 25.95 -9.10
CA LEU A 194 -7.89 25.53 -8.48
C LEU A 194 -7.18 24.40 -9.24
N ILE A 195 -7.93 23.41 -9.74
CA ILE A 195 -7.38 22.34 -10.59
C ILE A 195 -6.77 22.95 -11.86
N SER A 196 -7.52 23.81 -12.56
CA SER A 196 -7.04 24.42 -13.82
C SER A 196 -5.84 25.34 -13.62
N GLU A 197 -5.81 26.12 -12.53
CA GLU A 197 -4.69 27.00 -12.18
C GLU A 197 -3.44 26.19 -11.81
N THR A 198 -3.61 25.10 -11.07
CA THR A 198 -2.51 24.18 -10.73
C THR A 198 -1.94 23.51 -11.97
N GLU A 199 -2.80 23.04 -12.89
CA GLU A 199 -2.35 22.48 -14.18
C GLU A 199 -1.55 23.51 -14.97
N ALA A 200 -2.08 24.73 -15.13
CA ALA A 200 -1.41 25.80 -15.86
C ALA A 200 -0.04 26.12 -15.25
N LEU A 201 0.03 26.27 -13.93
CA LEU A 201 1.26 26.62 -13.21
C LEU A 201 2.33 25.52 -13.37
N VAL A 202 1.96 24.24 -13.22
CA VAL A 202 2.90 23.12 -13.40
C VAL A 202 3.35 22.99 -14.86
N THR A 203 2.45 23.21 -15.83
CA THR A 203 2.79 23.12 -17.25
C THR A 203 3.75 24.23 -17.68
N THR A 204 3.54 25.45 -17.17
CA THR A 204 4.26 26.64 -17.61
C THR A 204 5.61 26.76 -16.90
N GLU A 205 5.63 26.62 -15.57
CA GLU A 205 6.81 26.93 -14.76
C GLU A 205 7.70 25.70 -14.49
N LEU A 206 7.12 24.50 -14.35
CA LEU A 206 7.87 23.29 -13.92
C LEU A 206 8.30 22.38 -15.08
N GLU A 207 7.56 22.36 -16.19
CA GLU A 207 7.85 21.49 -17.35
C GLU A 207 8.13 22.26 -18.65
N GLY A 208 8.27 23.58 -18.58
CA GLY A 208 8.69 24.41 -19.72
C GLY A 208 7.75 24.38 -20.92
N GLY A 209 6.44 24.22 -20.66
CA GLY A 209 5.38 24.21 -21.68
C GLY A 209 4.95 22.82 -22.17
N ASP A 210 5.60 21.73 -21.75
CA ASP A 210 5.19 20.38 -22.16
C ASP A 210 4.02 19.86 -21.31
N ARG A 211 2.79 20.08 -21.81
CA ARG A 211 1.55 19.65 -21.15
C ARG A 211 1.48 18.13 -20.97
N GLN A 212 1.96 17.34 -21.92
CA GLN A 212 1.84 15.88 -21.83
C GLN A 212 2.71 15.33 -20.71
N LYS A 213 3.93 15.86 -20.57
CA LYS A 213 4.86 15.47 -19.51
C LYS A 213 4.40 15.95 -18.13
N ALA A 214 3.82 17.16 -18.04
CA ALA A 214 3.19 17.67 -16.83
C ALA A 214 1.99 16.81 -16.41
N MET A 215 1.07 16.50 -17.33
CA MET A 215 -0.10 15.67 -17.01
C MET A 215 0.27 14.22 -16.68
N LYS A 216 1.28 13.64 -17.34
CA LYS A 216 1.79 12.29 -17.00
C LYS A 216 2.44 12.25 -15.61
N ARG A 217 2.93 13.39 -15.12
CA ARG A 217 3.52 13.52 -13.78
C ARG A 217 2.45 13.80 -12.72
N LEU A 218 1.50 14.69 -13.00
CA LEU A 218 0.41 15.06 -12.09
C LEU A 218 -0.62 13.95 -11.94
N ARG A 219 -0.96 13.26 -13.03
CA ARG A 219 -1.85 12.09 -12.98
C ARG A 219 -1.06 10.93 -12.41
N VAL A 220 -1.36 10.60 -11.16
CA VAL A 220 -0.93 9.33 -10.59
C VAL A 220 -1.57 8.23 -11.45
N PRO A 221 -0.80 7.34 -12.09
CA PRO A 221 -1.37 6.15 -12.72
C PRO A 221 -2.25 5.47 -11.68
N PRO A 222 -3.44 4.97 -12.01
CA PRO A 222 -4.22 4.27 -11.02
C PRO A 222 -3.34 3.14 -10.48
N LEU A 223 -3.05 3.13 -9.18
CA LEU A 223 -2.29 2.06 -8.51
C LEU A 223 -3.08 0.72 -8.58
N GLY A 224 -4.34 0.80 -9.03
CA GLY A 224 -5.20 -0.31 -9.46
C GLY A 224 -5.39 -0.48 -10.97
N ALA A 225 -4.78 0.36 -11.82
CA ALA A 225 -4.59 0.00 -13.22
C ALA A 225 -3.62 -1.16 -13.16
N ALA A 226 -4.15 -2.37 -13.33
CA ALA A 226 -3.39 -3.57 -13.54
C ALA A 226 -2.24 -3.16 -14.46
N GLN A 227 -1.03 -3.11 -13.90
CA GLN A 227 0.18 -2.87 -14.67
C GLN A 227 0.05 -3.82 -15.84
N VAL A 228 -0.03 -3.25 -17.06
CA VAL A 228 -0.41 -3.98 -18.28
C VAL A 228 0.22 -5.35 -18.17
N ARG A 229 -0.61 -6.40 -18.14
CA ARG A 229 -0.19 -7.79 -18.02
C ARG A 229 0.90 -7.97 -19.08
N TYR A 230 2.16 -7.81 -18.69
CA TYR A 230 3.30 -7.90 -19.59
C TYR A 230 3.31 -9.38 -19.96
N THR A 231 2.75 -9.63 -21.14
CA THR A 231 2.72 -10.89 -21.88
C THR A 231 2.53 -12.15 -21.03
N HIS A 232 1.32 -12.70 -21.15
CA HIS A 232 0.81 -13.96 -20.60
C HIS A 232 1.67 -15.23 -20.82
N THR A 233 2.88 -15.09 -21.38
CA THR A 233 3.77 -16.17 -21.82
C THR A 233 5.07 -16.26 -21.01
N HIS A 234 5.61 -15.15 -20.47
CA HIS A 234 6.81 -15.18 -19.60
C HIS A 234 6.48 -15.38 -18.13
N THR A 235 5.33 -14.86 -17.67
CA THR A 235 4.90 -15.00 -16.27
C THR A 235 4.51 -16.44 -15.94
N HIS A 236 3.84 -17.16 -16.85
CA HIS A 236 3.51 -18.58 -16.64
C HIS A 236 4.73 -19.51 -16.64
N THR A 237 5.79 -19.20 -17.39
CA THR A 237 7.03 -19.98 -17.40
C THR A 237 7.86 -19.75 -16.14
N HIS A 238 7.84 -18.54 -15.58
CA HIS A 238 8.52 -18.24 -14.30
C HIS A 238 7.71 -18.68 -13.06
N THR A 239 6.38 -18.59 -13.06
CA THR A 239 5.57 -19.15 -11.95
C THR A 239 5.55 -20.67 -11.94
N SER A 240 5.49 -21.34 -13.10
CA SER A 240 5.59 -22.81 -13.18
C SER A 240 6.99 -23.33 -12.82
N GLN A 241 8.07 -22.59 -13.15
CA GLN A 241 9.41 -22.91 -12.65
C GLN A 241 9.53 -22.69 -11.13
N CYS A 242 8.87 -21.67 -10.56
CA CYS A 242 8.85 -21.47 -9.11
C CYS A 242 8.03 -22.55 -8.38
N GLU A 243 6.91 -23.00 -8.94
CA GLU A 243 6.12 -24.11 -8.39
C GLU A 243 6.90 -25.44 -8.44
N TYR A 244 7.62 -25.72 -9.52
CA TYR A 244 8.48 -26.91 -9.62
C TYR A 244 9.70 -26.84 -8.68
N LEU A 245 10.29 -25.66 -8.47
CA LEU A 245 11.39 -25.44 -7.52
C LEU A 245 10.92 -25.45 -6.06
N PHE A 246 9.70 -25.00 -5.79
CA PHE A 246 9.07 -25.10 -4.47
C PHE A 246 8.80 -26.57 -4.11
N ILE A 247 8.32 -27.36 -5.07
CA ILE A 247 8.10 -28.81 -4.93
C ILE A 247 9.43 -29.58 -4.82
N LEU A 248 10.48 -29.18 -5.55
CA LEU A 248 11.82 -29.80 -5.47
C LEU A 248 12.56 -29.45 -4.16
N SER A 249 12.18 -28.36 -3.49
CA SER A 249 12.76 -27.90 -2.22
C SER A 249 12.19 -28.57 -0.96
N LEU A 250 11.23 -29.50 -1.12
CA LEU A 250 10.46 -30.07 0.00
C LEU A 250 11.12 -31.26 0.74
N THR A 251 12.38 -31.65 0.45
CA THR A 251 13.12 -32.61 1.29
C THR A 251 14.65 -32.47 1.12
N PRO A 252 15.50 -32.39 2.19
CA PRO A 252 15.19 -32.49 3.60
C PRO A 252 14.99 -31.13 4.30
N VAL A 253 13.85 -31.10 4.97
CA VAL A 253 13.23 -30.12 5.84
C VAL A 253 14.13 -29.78 7.05
N ILE A 254 13.95 -28.59 7.61
CA ILE A 254 14.44 -28.06 8.90
C ILE A 254 15.45 -26.89 8.79
N ASN A 255 16.58 -26.99 8.08
CA ASN A 255 17.57 -25.88 8.01
C ASN A 255 17.28 -24.79 6.96
N LEU A 256 16.38 -25.04 6.02
CA LEU A 256 16.02 -24.10 4.95
C LEU A 256 15.21 -22.88 5.42
N LEU A 257 14.59 -22.89 6.59
CA LEU A 257 13.49 -21.96 6.93
C LEU A 257 13.93 -20.61 7.50
N LEU A 258 15.14 -20.51 8.06
CA LEU A 258 15.51 -19.38 8.93
C LEU A 258 15.70 -18.03 8.23
N VAL A 259 16.47 -18.01 7.13
CA VAL A 259 16.69 -16.80 6.32
C VAL A 259 15.69 -16.71 5.17
N ARG A 260 15.22 -17.86 4.65
CA ARG A 260 14.34 -17.98 3.48
C ARG A 260 12.87 -17.68 3.78
N GLY A 261 12.39 -18.13 4.94
CA GLY A 261 11.03 -17.84 5.39
C GLY A 261 10.79 -16.33 5.46
N ARG A 262 11.75 -15.56 5.95
CA ARG A 262 11.58 -14.11 6.20
C ARG A 262 11.37 -13.28 4.95
N VAL A 263 12.18 -13.47 3.92
CA VAL A 263 12.02 -12.69 2.67
C VAL A 263 10.69 -13.05 2.01
N VAL A 264 10.34 -14.34 1.99
CA VAL A 264 9.05 -14.82 1.46
C VAL A 264 7.87 -14.29 2.29
N PHE A 265 7.98 -14.29 3.62
CA PHE A 265 6.95 -13.75 4.51
C PHE A 265 6.82 -12.24 4.38
N VAL A 266 7.90 -11.49 4.14
CA VAL A 266 7.82 -10.06 3.78
C VAL A 266 7.12 -9.88 2.44
N CYS A 267 7.34 -10.75 1.44
CA CYS A 267 6.59 -10.73 0.20
C CYS A 267 5.08 -10.99 0.43
N ILE A 268 4.73 -11.97 1.26
CA ILE A 268 3.34 -12.27 1.63
C ILE A 268 2.72 -11.11 2.43
N ASN A 269 3.45 -10.50 3.35
CA ASN A 269 3.03 -9.32 4.11
C ASN A 269 2.70 -8.15 3.17
N THR A 270 3.59 -7.81 2.24
CA THR A 270 3.33 -6.74 1.25
C THR A 270 2.12 -7.02 0.36
N TYR A 271 1.88 -8.29 0.02
CA TYR A 271 0.66 -8.70 -0.68
C TYR A 271 -0.58 -8.54 0.21
N GLY A 272 -0.54 -9.03 1.45
CA GLY A 272 -1.67 -8.95 2.39
C GLY A 272 -2.02 -7.52 2.78
N TRP A 273 -1.03 -6.65 2.99
CA TRP A 273 -1.25 -5.21 3.23
C TRP A 273 -1.96 -4.55 2.04
N ARG A 274 -1.57 -4.89 0.80
CA ARG A 274 -2.23 -4.37 -0.40
C ARG A 274 -3.67 -4.82 -0.52
N GLN A 275 -3.97 -6.09 -0.21
CA GLN A 275 -5.34 -6.62 -0.22
C GLN A 275 -6.21 -6.00 0.88
N ALA A 276 -5.65 -5.80 2.07
CA ALA A 276 -6.33 -5.17 3.20
C ALA A 276 -6.49 -3.64 3.05
N GLY A 277 -5.90 -3.03 2.02
CA GLY A 277 -5.94 -1.58 1.80
C GLY A 277 -5.02 -0.77 2.71
N VAL A 278 -4.05 -1.41 3.39
CA VAL A 278 -3.06 -0.75 4.25
C VAL A 278 -2.00 -0.07 3.39
N ASN A 279 -1.82 1.24 3.57
CA ASN A 279 -0.88 2.05 2.79
C ASN A 279 0.58 1.89 3.26
N HIS A 280 1.14 0.69 3.08
CA HIS A 280 2.52 0.38 3.44
C HIS A 280 3.55 1.26 2.70
N VAL A 281 3.23 1.76 1.50
CA VAL A 281 4.12 2.63 0.72
C VAL A 281 4.36 3.95 1.45
N LEU A 282 3.30 4.56 1.97
CA LEU A 282 3.39 5.80 2.73
C LEU A 282 4.01 5.60 4.11
N ILE A 283 3.63 4.53 4.81
CA ILE A 283 4.15 4.20 6.15
C ILE A 283 5.68 3.99 6.12
N PHE A 284 6.19 3.37 5.05
CA PHE A 284 7.64 3.20 4.86
C PHE A 284 8.32 4.38 4.15
N GLU A 285 7.60 5.50 3.91
CA GLU A 285 8.09 6.68 3.18
C GLU A 285 8.71 6.30 1.82
N LEU A 286 8.15 5.29 1.16
CA LEU A 286 8.58 4.81 -0.14
C LEU A 286 8.02 5.71 -1.24
N ASN A 287 8.82 5.96 -2.27
CA ASN A 287 8.36 6.72 -3.42
C ASN A 287 7.21 5.96 -4.13
N PRO A 288 6.00 6.53 -4.23
CA PRO A 288 4.84 5.82 -4.79
C PRO A 288 4.99 5.49 -6.29
N ARG A 289 5.85 6.24 -7.00
CA ARG A 289 6.14 6.03 -8.43
C ARG A 289 7.23 5.00 -8.70
N ASN A 290 8.02 4.65 -7.69
CA ASN A 290 9.20 3.78 -7.84
C ASN A 290 9.35 2.92 -6.60
N ASN A 291 8.30 2.19 -6.26
CA ASN A 291 8.33 1.14 -5.24
C ASN A 291 8.47 -0.23 -5.93
N LEU A 292 9.03 -1.19 -5.20
CA LEU A 292 9.03 -2.57 -5.64
C LEU A 292 7.64 -3.15 -5.41
N SER A 293 7.05 -3.75 -6.44
CA SER A 293 5.81 -4.51 -6.29
C SER A 293 6.09 -5.83 -5.57
N HIS A 294 5.06 -6.43 -4.97
CA HIS A 294 5.16 -7.77 -4.38
C HIS A 294 5.69 -8.82 -5.38
N GLN A 295 5.40 -8.67 -6.69
CA GLN A 295 5.88 -9.58 -7.74
C GLN A 295 7.39 -9.45 -7.92
N HIS A 296 7.91 -8.22 -8.03
CA HIS A 296 9.35 -8.00 -8.13
C HIS A 296 10.10 -8.43 -6.87
N LEU A 297 9.50 -8.29 -5.69
CA LEU A 297 10.06 -8.81 -4.44
C LEU A 297 10.15 -10.35 -4.47
N PHE A 298 9.11 -11.04 -4.94
CA PHE A 298 9.12 -12.49 -5.11
C PHE A 298 10.17 -12.95 -6.14
N GLU A 299 10.32 -12.23 -7.26
CA GLU A 299 11.34 -12.52 -8.29
C GLU A 299 12.76 -12.41 -7.72
N ILE A 300 13.06 -11.34 -6.98
CA ILE A 300 14.36 -11.13 -6.34
C ILE A 300 14.61 -12.21 -5.27
N ALA A 301 13.61 -12.50 -4.43
CA ALA A 301 13.69 -13.53 -3.40
C ALA A 301 13.96 -14.91 -4.01
N GLY A 302 13.28 -15.24 -5.11
CA GLY A 302 13.47 -16.48 -5.86
C GLY A 302 14.88 -16.59 -6.44
N LEU A 303 15.38 -15.55 -7.09
CA LEU A 303 16.73 -15.53 -7.67
C LEU A 303 17.82 -15.70 -6.60
N LEU A 304 17.73 -14.97 -5.50
CA LEU A 304 18.67 -15.11 -4.37
C LEU A 304 18.57 -16.51 -3.75
N GLY A 305 17.36 -17.08 -3.69
CA GLY A 305 17.12 -18.44 -3.23
C GLY A 305 17.80 -19.50 -4.09
N VAL A 306 17.75 -19.35 -5.42
CA VAL A 306 18.42 -20.26 -6.38
C VAL A 306 19.94 -20.18 -6.23
N LEU A 307 20.51 -18.98 -6.12
CA LEU A 307 21.96 -18.81 -5.91
C LEU A 307 22.43 -19.50 -4.63
N TRP A 308 21.64 -19.43 -3.56
CA TRP A 308 21.92 -20.16 -2.32
C TRP A 308 21.82 -21.69 -2.50
N CYS A 309 20.81 -22.20 -3.23
CA CYS A 309 20.71 -23.63 -3.54
C CYS A 309 21.93 -24.13 -4.31
N ILE A 310 22.38 -23.35 -5.30
CA ILE A 310 23.58 -23.67 -6.09
C ILE A 310 24.81 -23.69 -5.17
N SER A 311 24.94 -22.72 -4.27
CA SER A 311 26.04 -22.68 -3.29
C SER A 311 26.03 -23.89 -2.35
N LEU A 312 24.87 -24.31 -1.85
CA LEU A 312 24.75 -25.52 -1.04
C LEU A 312 25.09 -26.79 -1.81
N LEU A 313 24.57 -26.95 -3.03
CA LEU A 313 24.90 -28.10 -3.88
C LEU A 313 26.40 -28.11 -4.19
N SER A 314 27.01 -26.94 -4.42
CA SER A 314 28.46 -26.79 -4.59
C SER A 314 29.24 -27.22 -3.34
N CYS A 315 28.72 -26.94 -2.13
CA CYS A 315 29.32 -27.43 -0.88
C CYS A 315 29.18 -28.95 -0.73
N LEU A 316 27.99 -29.49 -1.00
CA LEU A 316 27.70 -30.92 -0.85
C LEU A 316 28.48 -31.79 -1.83
N PHE A 317 28.72 -31.29 -3.05
CA PHE A 317 29.51 -31.94 -4.09
C PHE A 317 30.93 -31.36 -4.22
N SER A 318 31.45 -30.73 -3.15
CA SER A 318 32.77 -30.08 -3.13
C SER A 318 33.88 -31.02 -3.61
N ASP A 319 33.87 -32.28 -3.18
CA ASP A 319 34.85 -33.30 -3.57
C ASP A 319 34.81 -33.64 -5.08
N SER A 320 33.63 -33.54 -5.70
CA SER A 320 33.46 -33.80 -7.14
C SER A 320 33.80 -32.58 -8.00
N ILE A 321 33.68 -31.37 -7.45
CA ILE A 321 33.85 -30.09 -8.14
C ILE A 321 35.28 -29.54 -7.96
N LEU A 322 36.11 -30.17 -7.10
CA LEU A 322 37.48 -29.74 -6.77
C LEU A 322 37.57 -28.32 -6.20
N VAL A 323 36.44 -27.76 -5.74
CA VAL A 323 36.38 -26.43 -5.10
C VAL A 323 36.35 -26.63 -3.59
N PRO A 324 37.23 -25.95 -2.82
CA PRO A 324 37.21 -26.04 -1.36
C PRO A 324 35.84 -25.65 -0.80
N MET A 325 35.30 -26.47 0.11
CA MET A 325 33.98 -26.23 0.72
C MET A 325 33.87 -24.83 1.33
N GLN A 326 34.96 -24.30 1.90
CA GLN A 326 35.05 -22.98 2.52
C GLN A 326 34.95 -21.83 1.50
N ALA A 327 35.28 -22.05 0.22
CA ALA A 327 35.22 -20.98 -0.79
C ALA A 327 33.77 -20.62 -1.19
N ASN A 328 32.86 -21.61 -1.17
CA ASN A 328 31.47 -21.45 -1.60
C ASN A 328 30.63 -20.45 -0.77
N PRO A 329 30.57 -20.55 0.58
CA PRO A 329 29.83 -19.58 1.39
C PRO A 329 30.45 -18.18 1.32
N LEU A 330 31.78 -18.08 1.28
CA LEU A 330 32.48 -16.80 1.11
C LEU A 330 32.12 -16.12 -0.22
N ALA A 331 32.10 -16.88 -1.31
CA ALA A 331 31.70 -16.39 -2.63
C ALA A 331 30.23 -15.92 -2.65
N LEU A 332 29.32 -16.65 -2.01
CA LEU A 332 27.91 -16.30 -1.94
C LEU A 332 27.66 -15.00 -1.14
N TYR A 333 28.21 -14.90 0.08
CA TYR A 333 28.07 -13.68 0.90
C TYR A 333 28.77 -12.48 0.25
N GLY A 334 29.94 -12.70 -0.37
CA GLY A 334 30.64 -11.69 -1.15
C GLY A 334 29.78 -11.18 -2.32
N PHE A 335 29.11 -12.08 -3.05
CA PHE A 335 28.19 -11.69 -4.12
C PHE A 335 27.01 -10.86 -3.58
N PHE A 336 26.38 -11.24 -2.47
CA PHE A 336 25.28 -10.46 -1.87
C PHE A 336 25.73 -9.07 -1.44
N PHE A 337 26.90 -8.97 -0.81
CA PHE A 337 27.47 -7.69 -0.40
C PHE A 337 27.77 -6.78 -1.60
N LEU A 338 28.42 -7.32 -2.64
CA LEU A 338 28.70 -6.59 -3.88
C LEU A 338 27.41 -6.20 -4.59
N PHE A 339 26.40 -7.08 -4.65
CA PHE A 339 25.10 -6.78 -5.24
C PHE A 339 24.40 -5.61 -4.54
N LEU A 340 24.48 -5.54 -3.21
CA LEU A 340 23.84 -4.50 -2.42
C LEU A 340 24.53 -3.14 -2.60
N ILE A 341 25.87 -3.12 -2.55
CA ILE A 341 26.68 -1.89 -2.64
C ILE A 341 26.86 -1.38 -4.07
N ASN A 342 26.65 -2.24 -5.08
CA ASN A 342 26.87 -1.92 -6.48
C ASN A 342 26.24 -0.55 -6.88
N PRO A 343 27.09 0.46 -7.22
CA PRO A 343 26.64 1.81 -7.50
C PRO A 343 26.05 1.98 -8.91
N SER A 344 26.10 0.94 -9.77
CA SER A 344 25.51 0.98 -11.10
C SER A 344 23.99 1.08 -11.04
N LYS A 345 23.39 1.76 -12.04
CA LYS A 345 21.93 1.98 -12.15
C LYS A 345 21.13 0.72 -12.49
N THR A 346 21.77 -0.45 -12.56
CA THR A 346 21.13 -1.75 -12.84
C THR A 346 20.56 -2.35 -11.55
N CYS A 347 19.67 -3.35 -11.67
CA CYS A 347 19.12 -4.14 -10.55
C CYS A 347 18.52 -3.31 -9.40
N TYR A 348 17.50 -2.48 -9.69
CA TYR A 348 16.73 -1.76 -8.67
C TYR A 348 17.56 -0.85 -7.75
N TYR A 349 18.55 -0.15 -8.32
CA TYR A 349 19.47 0.77 -7.62
C TYR A 349 18.81 1.66 -6.56
N LYS A 350 17.68 2.30 -6.86
CA LYS A 350 16.99 3.20 -5.92
C LYS A 350 16.54 2.48 -4.64
N SER A 351 16.04 1.26 -4.77
CA SER A 351 15.56 0.46 -3.63
C SER A 351 16.72 -0.09 -2.81
N ARG A 352 17.82 -0.50 -3.45
CA ARG A 352 19.04 -0.93 -2.74
C ARG A 352 19.66 0.20 -1.94
N PHE A 353 19.76 1.39 -2.53
CA PHE A 353 20.29 2.56 -1.85
C PHE A 353 19.37 3.02 -0.72
N TRP A 354 18.05 2.89 -0.88
CA TRP A 354 17.09 3.11 0.20
C TRP A 354 17.33 2.14 1.36
N LEU A 355 17.49 0.83 1.08
CA LEU A 355 17.79 -0.18 2.09
C LEU A 355 19.13 0.07 2.79
N LEU A 356 20.19 0.41 2.04
CA LEU A 356 21.50 0.76 2.61
C LEU A 356 21.44 1.99 3.51
N LYS A 357 20.73 3.04 3.07
CA LYS A 357 20.51 4.23 3.89
C LYS A 357 19.74 3.89 5.17
N LEU A 358 18.76 3.00 5.07
CA LEU A 358 17.96 2.54 6.21
C LEU A 358 18.83 1.75 7.21
N LEU A 359 19.61 0.78 6.72
CA LEU A 359 20.58 0.04 7.53
C LEU A 359 21.59 0.96 8.23
N PHE A 360 22.11 1.95 7.50
CA PHE A 360 23.03 2.94 8.08
C PHE A 360 22.37 3.76 9.20
N ARG A 361 21.10 4.17 9.03
CA ARG A 361 20.35 4.90 10.07
C ARG A 361 20.09 4.05 11.30
N VAL A 362 19.83 2.75 11.14
CA VAL A 362 19.67 1.82 12.27
C VAL A 362 20.97 1.74 13.08
N VAL A 363 22.12 1.62 12.41
CA VAL A 363 23.43 1.59 13.09
C VAL A 363 23.78 2.93 13.76
N THR A 364 23.35 4.05 13.17
CA THR A 364 23.58 5.41 13.68
C THR A 364 22.41 5.99 14.48
N ALA A 365 21.48 5.14 14.93
CA ALA A 365 20.24 5.53 15.62
C ALA A 365 20.41 6.54 16.77
N PRO A 366 21.45 6.50 17.64
CA PRO A 366 21.57 7.49 18.72
C PRO A 366 21.85 8.92 18.21
N PHE A 367 22.22 9.13 16.95
CA PHE A 367 22.61 10.43 16.41
C PHE A 367 21.53 11.13 15.57
N HIS A 368 20.40 10.46 15.32
CA HIS A 368 19.35 10.97 14.43
C HIS A 368 17.95 10.67 14.97
N ARG A 369 16.95 11.40 14.47
CA ARG A 369 15.55 11.08 14.78
C ARG A 369 15.18 9.77 14.10
N VAL A 370 14.76 8.80 14.90
CA VAL A 370 14.34 7.47 14.44
C VAL A 370 12.93 7.55 13.84
N GLY A 371 12.79 7.18 12.57
CA GLY A 371 11.50 7.05 11.91
C GLY A 371 10.88 5.65 12.08
N PHE A 372 9.63 5.48 11.65
CA PHE A 372 8.95 4.18 11.73
C PHE A 372 9.72 3.08 10.97
N ALA A 373 10.19 3.37 9.75
CA ALA A 373 10.94 2.41 8.94
C ALA A 373 12.25 1.94 9.61
N ASP A 374 12.92 2.83 10.35
CA ASP A 374 14.17 2.51 11.06
C ASP A 374 13.86 1.55 12.23
N PHE A 375 12.83 1.86 13.02
CA PHE A 375 12.35 0.99 14.10
C PHE A 375 11.91 -0.37 13.57
N TRP A 376 11.06 -0.40 12.54
CA TRP A 376 10.58 -1.63 11.92
C TRP A 376 11.72 -2.53 11.44
N LEU A 377 12.72 -1.96 10.76
CA LEU A 377 13.86 -2.72 10.25
C LEU A 377 14.75 -3.25 11.38
N ALA A 378 15.11 -2.41 12.35
CA ALA A 378 15.90 -2.82 13.51
C ALA A 378 15.29 -4.04 14.21
N ASP A 379 13.98 -4.05 14.24
CA ASP A 379 13.21 -5.03 14.96
C ASP A 379 13.04 -6.34 14.14
N GLN A 380 13.10 -6.26 12.80
CA GLN A 380 13.37 -7.44 11.96
C GLN A 380 14.80 -7.99 12.17
N LEU A 381 15.79 -7.11 12.36
CA LEU A 381 17.19 -7.52 12.60
C LEU A 381 17.38 -8.18 13.97
N ASN A 382 16.64 -7.78 15.01
CA ASN A 382 16.64 -8.46 16.31
C ASN A 382 16.30 -9.93 16.18
N SER A 383 15.37 -10.24 15.30
CA SER A 383 14.99 -11.63 15.05
C SER A 383 16.09 -12.38 14.24
N LEU A 384 17.05 -11.68 13.62
CA LEU A 384 18.22 -12.24 12.91
C LEU A 384 19.47 -12.35 13.81
N VAL A 385 19.33 -12.21 15.13
CA VAL A 385 20.47 -12.21 16.06
C VAL A 385 21.39 -13.43 15.87
N VAL A 386 20.84 -14.63 15.69
CA VAL A 386 21.63 -15.85 15.45
C VAL A 386 22.48 -15.72 14.19
N VAL A 387 21.89 -15.22 13.09
CA VAL A 387 22.59 -15.02 11.81
C VAL A 387 23.67 -13.93 11.93
N LEU A 388 23.42 -12.88 12.73
CA LEU A 388 24.40 -11.83 12.96
C LEU A 388 25.57 -12.31 13.82
N MET A 389 25.31 -13.15 14.83
CA MET A 389 26.35 -13.82 15.60
C MET A 389 27.16 -14.80 14.73
N ASP A 390 26.48 -15.58 13.89
CA ASP A 390 27.15 -16.48 12.94
C ASP A 390 28.00 -15.71 11.92
N LEU A 391 27.58 -14.51 11.51
CA LEU A 391 28.36 -13.63 10.64
C LEU A 391 29.64 -13.17 11.32
N GLU A 392 29.60 -12.84 12.62
CA GLU A 392 30.79 -12.53 13.42
C GLU A 392 31.74 -13.73 13.47
N TYR A 393 31.23 -14.92 13.82
CA TYR A 393 32.03 -16.15 13.83
C TYR A 393 32.63 -16.45 12.46
N MET A 394 31.87 -16.27 11.39
CA MET A 394 32.34 -16.45 10.03
C MET A 394 33.51 -15.50 9.72
N ILE A 395 33.40 -14.22 10.07
CA ILE A 395 34.49 -13.24 9.89
C ILE A 395 35.74 -13.68 10.65
N CYS A 396 35.60 -14.11 11.90
CA CYS A 396 36.72 -14.61 12.72
C CYS A 396 37.37 -15.85 12.12
N PHE A 397 36.57 -16.82 11.67
CA PHE A 397 37.04 -18.04 11.02
C PHE A 397 37.91 -17.75 9.79
N TYR A 398 37.41 -16.93 8.85
CA TYR A 398 38.17 -16.58 7.63
C TYR A 398 39.39 -15.68 7.90
N SER A 399 39.38 -14.92 8.99
CA SER A 399 40.45 -13.96 9.29
C SER A 399 41.60 -14.57 10.11
N PHE A 400 41.30 -15.49 11.03
CA PHE A 400 42.26 -15.93 12.05
C PHE A 400 42.45 -17.45 12.14
N GLU A 401 41.47 -18.26 11.75
CA GLU A 401 41.51 -19.72 11.96
C GLU A 401 41.76 -20.52 10.67
N LEU A 402 41.38 -19.98 9.51
CA LEU A 402 41.46 -20.68 8.24
C LEU A 402 42.90 -20.76 7.71
N ASP A 403 43.47 -21.96 7.75
CA ASP A 403 44.69 -22.31 7.02
C ASP A 403 44.34 -22.93 5.66
N TRP A 404 44.44 -22.15 4.58
CA TRP A 404 44.18 -22.57 3.20
C TRP A 404 45.06 -23.75 2.73
N LYS A 405 46.10 -24.13 3.48
CA LYS A 405 47.04 -25.21 3.13
C LYS A 405 46.70 -26.58 3.74
N LYS A 406 45.76 -26.66 4.70
CA LYS A 406 45.35 -27.93 5.33
C LYS A 406 43.93 -28.32 4.92
N HIS A 407 43.71 -29.61 4.67
CA HIS A 407 42.40 -30.14 4.26
C HIS A 407 41.33 -30.04 5.37
N ASP A 408 41.73 -30.07 6.65
CA ASP A 408 40.82 -30.09 7.81
C ASP A 408 40.59 -28.71 8.48
N GLY A 409 41.37 -27.69 8.10
CA GLY A 409 41.07 -26.26 8.36
C GLY A 409 40.85 -25.76 9.81
N LEU A 410 41.15 -26.52 10.86
CA LEU A 410 40.83 -26.15 12.26
C LEU A 410 42.07 -26.03 13.17
N ILE A 411 42.08 -25.01 14.03
CA ILE A 411 43.00 -24.87 15.17
C ILE A 411 42.31 -25.41 16.43
N ARG A 412 43.01 -26.25 17.20
CA ARG A 412 42.46 -26.89 18.40
C ARG A 412 42.33 -25.89 19.55
N SER A 413 41.11 -25.64 20.00
CA SER A 413 40.82 -24.86 21.21
C SER A 413 40.81 -25.77 22.45
N GLN A 414 41.45 -25.33 23.54
CA GLN A 414 41.38 -25.93 24.86
C GLN A 414 40.22 -25.30 25.64
N THR A 415 39.29 -26.14 26.10
CA THR A 415 38.15 -25.72 26.90
C THR A 415 38.55 -25.73 28.38
N GLU A 416 38.74 -24.56 28.98
CA GLU A 416 38.80 -24.44 30.44
C GLU A 416 37.39 -24.34 31.01
N THR A 417 37.12 -25.12 32.05
CA THR A 417 35.83 -25.17 32.75
C THR A 417 35.91 -24.27 33.98
N HIS A 418 35.17 -23.16 33.96
CA HIS A 418 35.08 -22.24 35.09
C HIS A 418 33.98 -22.67 36.08
N ALA A 419 34.28 -22.69 37.37
CA ALA A 419 33.38 -23.16 38.43
C ALA A 419 32.16 -22.25 38.72
N ASP A 420 32.12 -21.04 38.16
CA ASP A 420 31.09 -20.03 38.45
C ASP A 420 29.80 -20.18 37.60
N THR A 421 29.72 -21.21 36.75
CA THR A 421 28.64 -21.36 35.74
C THR A 421 27.23 -21.36 36.32
N GLN A 422 27.05 -21.87 37.54
CA GLN A 422 25.72 -22.02 38.15
C GLN A 422 25.07 -20.68 38.53
N ILE A 423 25.83 -19.73 39.09
CA ILE A 423 25.29 -18.42 39.48
C ILE A 423 24.91 -17.62 38.23
N PHE A 424 25.76 -17.63 37.21
CA PHE A 424 25.48 -16.97 35.93
C PHE A 424 24.30 -17.60 35.20
N PHE A 425 24.09 -18.93 35.34
CA PHE A 425 22.94 -19.62 34.77
C PHE A 425 21.61 -19.16 35.38
N TYR A 426 21.51 -19.05 36.70
CA TYR A 426 20.29 -18.55 37.35
C TYR A 426 20.03 -17.07 37.05
N LEU A 427 21.08 -16.24 37.02
CA LEU A 427 20.96 -14.85 36.61
C LEU A 427 20.48 -14.72 35.16
N TYR A 428 21.01 -15.56 34.26
CA TYR A 428 20.58 -15.62 32.86
C TYR A 428 19.09 -15.94 32.73
N ILE A 429 18.59 -16.94 33.48
CA ILE A 429 17.15 -17.25 33.50
C ILE A 429 16.33 -16.05 34.02
N GLY A 430 16.77 -15.41 35.10
CA GLY A 430 16.09 -14.23 35.65
C GLY A 430 15.98 -13.09 34.63
N PHE A 431 17.07 -12.77 33.94
CA PHE A 431 17.07 -11.75 32.89
C PHE A 431 16.23 -12.15 31.67
N LEU A 432 16.22 -13.43 31.28
CA LEU A 432 15.35 -13.92 30.20
C LEU A 432 13.88 -13.75 30.53
N VAL A 433 13.45 -14.08 31.74
CA VAL A 433 12.05 -13.90 32.17
C VAL A 433 11.65 -12.43 32.11
N VAL A 434 12.47 -11.54 32.69
CA VAL A 434 12.20 -10.09 32.68
C VAL A 434 12.13 -9.56 31.24
N SER A 435 13.09 -9.97 30.40
CA SER A 435 13.14 -9.58 28.99
C SER A 435 11.91 -10.07 28.22
N SER A 436 11.56 -11.35 28.33
CA SER A 436 10.38 -11.94 27.67
C SER A 436 9.08 -11.26 28.11
N CYS A 437 8.90 -10.98 29.40
CA CYS A 437 7.71 -10.28 29.89
C CYS A 437 7.64 -8.84 29.38
N TYR A 438 8.73 -8.08 29.47
CA TYR A 438 8.78 -6.69 29.00
C TYR A 438 8.43 -6.59 27.52
N THR A 439 9.05 -7.44 26.70
CA THR A 439 8.89 -7.42 25.26
C THR A 439 7.55 -7.97 24.80
N LEU A 440 6.96 -8.94 25.50
CA LEU A 440 5.57 -9.37 25.27
C LEU A 440 4.57 -8.22 25.52
N VAL A 441 4.75 -7.49 26.63
CA VAL A 441 3.91 -6.32 26.91
C VAL A 441 4.09 -5.25 25.83
N TRP A 442 5.32 -5.08 25.33
CA TRP A 442 5.60 -4.15 24.24
C TRP A 442 4.90 -4.54 22.94
N ASP A 443 5.02 -5.81 22.52
CA ASP A 443 4.41 -6.35 21.30
C ASP A 443 2.88 -6.15 21.34
N LEU A 444 2.24 -6.53 22.45
CA LEU A 444 0.77 -6.46 22.58
C LEU A 444 0.23 -5.03 22.74
N LYS A 445 0.86 -4.23 23.61
CA LYS A 445 0.32 -2.92 24.00
C LYS A 445 0.83 -1.78 23.12
N MET A 446 2.13 -1.72 22.84
CA MET A 446 2.73 -0.59 22.13
C MET A 446 2.67 -0.81 20.62
N ASP A 447 3.10 -1.98 20.17
CA ASP A 447 3.20 -2.26 18.74
C ASP A 447 1.85 -2.53 18.11
N TRP A 448 1.03 -3.39 18.73
CA TRP A 448 -0.31 -3.72 18.23
C TRP A 448 -1.39 -2.77 18.76
N GLY A 449 -1.12 -1.97 19.79
CA GLY A 449 -2.11 -1.02 20.32
C GLY A 449 -3.33 -1.70 20.95
N LEU A 450 -3.18 -2.93 21.45
CA LEU A 450 -4.26 -3.68 22.09
C LEU A 450 -4.38 -3.29 23.57
N PHE A 451 -5.46 -3.72 24.23
CA PHE A 451 -5.80 -3.39 25.62
C PHE A 451 -6.12 -1.90 25.86
N ASP A 452 -6.78 -1.25 24.90
CA ASP A 452 -7.32 0.09 25.13
C ASP A 452 -8.54 0.03 26.08
N ARG A 453 -8.61 0.98 27.01
CA ARG A 453 -9.72 1.08 27.99
C ARG A 453 -11.04 1.48 27.33
N ASN A 454 -11.00 2.04 26.12
CA ASN A 454 -12.17 2.55 25.38
C ASN A 454 -12.70 1.59 24.30
N ALA A 455 -12.31 0.31 24.31
CA ALA A 455 -12.55 -0.64 23.21
C ALA A 455 -14.01 -1.08 22.94
N GLY A 456 -15.00 -0.52 23.63
CA GLY A 456 -16.42 -0.82 23.41
C GLY A 456 -16.75 -2.33 23.49
N GLU A 457 -17.29 -2.89 22.41
CA GLU A 457 -17.67 -4.31 22.29
C GLU A 457 -16.50 -5.28 22.03
N ASN A 458 -15.29 -4.77 21.79
CA ASN A 458 -14.12 -5.58 21.48
C ASN A 458 -13.25 -5.77 22.74
N THR A 459 -13.57 -6.75 23.58
CA THR A 459 -12.83 -7.04 24.81
C THR A 459 -11.33 -7.24 24.54
N PHE A 460 -10.47 -6.45 25.20
CA PHE A 460 -9.00 -6.47 25.06
C PHE A 460 -8.41 -6.04 23.70
N LEU A 461 -9.24 -5.72 22.70
CA LEU A 461 -8.78 -5.18 21.41
C LEU A 461 -8.90 -3.65 21.41
N ARG A 462 -8.71 -3.02 20.26
CA ARG A 462 -8.94 -1.59 20.03
C ARG A 462 -10.29 -1.34 19.33
N GLU A 463 -10.74 -0.08 19.32
CA GLU A 463 -12.04 0.30 18.76
C GLU A 463 -12.12 0.06 17.24
N GLU A 464 -11.07 0.42 16.50
CA GLU A 464 -11.01 0.26 15.04
C GLU A 464 -10.12 -0.92 14.61
N ILE A 465 -10.68 -1.82 13.81
CA ILE A 465 -9.99 -2.96 13.22
C ILE A 465 -10.13 -2.96 11.69
N VAL A 466 -9.05 -3.30 10.98
CA VAL A 466 -8.98 -3.38 9.51
C VAL A 466 -9.30 -4.81 9.07
N TYR A 467 -8.78 -5.82 9.77
CA TYR A 467 -9.06 -7.21 9.45
C TYR A 467 -10.46 -7.63 9.97
N PRO A 468 -11.31 -8.26 9.12
CA PRO A 468 -12.73 -8.46 9.43
C PRO A 468 -13.01 -9.52 10.50
N LEU A 469 -12.10 -10.47 10.71
CA LEU A 469 -12.28 -11.60 11.62
C LEU A 469 -11.54 -11.36 12.93
N LYS A 470 -12.28 -11.18 14.03
CA LYS A 470 -11.73 -10.99 15.39
C LYS A 470 -10.87 -12.18 15.85
N ALA A 471 -11.15 -13.38 15.35
CA ALA A 471 -10.41 -14.60 15.68
C ALA A 471 -8.90 -14.49 15.38
N TYR A 472 -8.51 -13.76 14.32
CA TYR A 472 -7.10 -13.58 13.96
C TYR A 472 -6.30 -12.84 15.03
N TYR A 473 -6.92 -11.87 15.70
CA TYR A 473 -6.25 -11.10 16.75
C TYR A 473 -6.03 -11.96 18.00
N TYR A 474 -7.06 -12.68 18.44
CA TYR A 474 -6.93 -13.56 19.61
C TYR A 474 -5.95 -14.71 19.34
N SER A 475 -5.97 -15.30 18.14
CA SER A 475 -4.98 -16.32 17.77
C SER A 475 -3.56 -15.76 17.76
N ALA A 476 -3.36 -14.52 17.30
CA ALA A 476 -2.06 -13.86 17.30
C ALA A 476 -1.55 -13.57 18.71
N ILE A 477 -2.43 -13.15 19.64
CA ILE A 477 -2.05 -12.96 21.05
C ILE A 477 -1.56 -14.28 21.65
N VAL A 478 -2.31 -15.37 21.44
CA VAL A 478 -1.95 -16.69 21.98
C VAL A 478 -0.64 -17.19 21.37
N GLU A 479 -0.49 -17.04 20.05
CA GLU A 479 0.71 -17.44 19.32
C GLU A 479 1.96 -16.68 19.77
N ASP A 480 1.86 -15.36 19.94
CA ASP A 480 2.97 -14.53 20.41
C ASP A 480 3.41 -14.94 21.83
N VAL A 481 2.47 -15.15 22.75
CA VAL A 481 2.76 -15.63 24.10
C VAL A 481 3.49 -16.97 24.07
N LEU A 482 2.97 -17.96 23.34
CA LEU A 482 3.56 -19.31 23.30
C LEU A 482 4.98 -19.29 22.74
N LEU A 483 5.21 -18.54 21.67
CA LEU A 483 6.52 -18.50 21.00
C LEU A 483 7.52 -17.60 21.72
N ARG A 484 7.08 -16.56 22.43
CA ARG A 484 7.96 -15.71 23.27
C ARG A 484 8.62 -16.50 24.39
N PHE A 485 7.92 -17.48 24.94
CA PHE A 485 8.43 -18.37 25.99
C PHE A 485 9.01 -19.69 25.43
N SER A 486 9.23 -19.79 24.11
CA SER A 486 9.80 -21.00 23.48
C SER A 486 11.18 -21.39 24.03
N TRP A 487 11.97 -20.42 24.53
CA TRP A 487 13.26 -20.67 25.17
C TRP A 487 13.14 -21.60 26.40
N THR A 488 11.99 -21.63 27.08
CA THR A 488 11.75 -22.52 28.23
C THR A 488 11.79 -23.97 27.81
N LEU A 489 11.30 -24.30 26.61
CA LEU A 489 11.30 -25.64 26.06
C LEU A 489 12.73 -26.10 25.73
N THR A 490 13.53 -25.23 25.11
CA THR A 490 14.95 -25.51 24.84
C THR A 490 15.74 -25.72 26.12
N LEU A 491 15.51 -24.87 27.13
CA LEU A 491 16.22 -24.94 28.41
C LEU A 491 15.86 -26.19 29.22
N THR A 492 14.56 -26.50 29.33
CA THR A 492 14.08 -27.66 30.10
C THR A 492 14.51 -28.97 29.47
N LEU A 493 14.39 -29.13 28.14
CA LEU A 493 14.77 -30.37 27.49
C LEU A 493 16.29 -30.55 27.44
N SER A 494 17.06 -29.47 27.30
CA SER A 494 18.52 -29.52 27.35
C SER A 494 19.05 -29.95 28.72
N THR A 495 18.40 -29.52 29.80
CA THR A 495 18.79 -29.88 31.18
C THR A 495 18.31 -31.26 31.61
N VAL A 496 17.15 -31.72 31.11
CA VAL A 496 16.56 -33.02 31.49
C VAL A 496 17.04 -34.17 30.61
N SER A 497 17.28 -33.94 29.31
CA SER A 497 17.73 -34.99 28.40
C SER A 497 19.24 -35.17 28.45
N LYS A 498 19.70 -36.42 28.43
CA LYS A 498 21.13 -36.78 28.27
C LYS A 498 21.56 -36.89 26.81
N PHE A 499 20.69 -36.55 25.85
CA PHE A 499 21.01 -36.62 24.43
C PHE A 499 21.86 -35.40 24.05
N HIS A 500 23.12 -35.67 23.67
CA HIS A 500 24.03 -34.67 23.13
C HIS A 500 23.42 -34.12 21.82
N GLY A 501 23.29 -32.80 21.72
CA GLY A 501 22.75 -32.11 20.55
C GLY A 501 21.23 -31.86 20.54
N ILE A 502 20.48 -32.20 21.61
CA ILE A 502 19.03 -31.94 21.65
C ILE A 502 18.73 -30.42 21.62
N SER A 503 19.58 -29.59 22.22
CA SER A 503 19.45 -28.13 22.19
C SER A 503 19.50 -27.60 20.77
N ASP A 504 20.39 -28.15 19.95
CA ASP A 504 20.65 -27.68 18.59
C ASP A 504 19.49 -28.09 17.68
N ILE A 505 18.98 -29.32 17.85
CA ILE A 505 17.77 -29.79 17.16
C ILE A 505 16.56 -28.90 17.53
N LEU A 506 16.36 -28.62 18.82
CA LEU A 506 15.26 -27.76 19.26
C LEU A 506 15.39 -26.33 18.77
N ALA A 507 16.59 -25.76 18.82
CA ALA A 507 16.86 -24.44 18.25
C ALA A 507 16.50 -24.41 16.77
N THR A 508 16.86 -25.46 16.02
CA THR A 508 16.55 -25.55 14.60
C THR A 508 15.06 -25.68 14.31
N VAL A 509 14.30 -26.38 15.17
CA VAL A 509 12.83 -26.52 15.04
C VAL A 509 12.09 -25.24 15.44
N LEU A 510 12.56 -24.54 16.48
CA LEU A 510 11.91 -23.33 17.00
C LEU A 510 12.23 -22.08 16.17
N ALA A 511 13.37 -22.04 15.49
CA ALA A 511 13.77 -20.85 14.75
C ALA A 511 12.83 -20.47 13.57
N PRO A 512 12.25 -21.42 12.82
CA PRO A 512 11.14 -21.14 11.90
C PRO A 512 9.88 -20.59 12.57
N MET A 513 9.59 -21.02 13.80
CA MET A 513 8.43 -20.52 14.54
C MET A 513 8.63 -19.05 14.93
N GLU A 514 9.84 -18.65 15.33
CA GLU A 514 10.16 -17.23 15.58
C GLU A 514 9.99 -16.37 14.32
N VAL A 515 10.35 -16.92 13.15
CA VAL A 515 10.10 -16.27 11.86
C VAL A 515 8.60 -16.07 11.61
N PHE A 516 7.79 -17.09 11.90
CA PHE A 516 6.34 -17.04 11.77
C PHE A 516 5.70 -16.02 12.73
N ARG A 517 6.15 -15.97 13.98
CA ARG A 517 5.74 -14.94 14.97
C ARG A 517 5.95 -13.54 14.43
N ARG A 518 7.11 -13.28 13.84
CA ARG A 518 7.42 -11.97 13.24
C ARG A 518 6.58 -11.67 12.00
N PHE A 519 6.25 -12.69 11.22
CA PHE A 519 5.31 -12.57 10.10
C PHE A 519 3.93 -12.11 10.58
N VAL A 520 3.40 -12.71 11.65
CA VAL A 520 2.14 -12.31 12.28
C VAL A 520 2.23 -10.88 12.84
N TRP A 521 3.30 -10.58 13.61
CA TRP A 521 3.56 -9.25 14.17
C TRP A 521 3.54 -8.14 13.11
N ASN A 522 4.10 -8.40 11.93
CA ASN A 522 4.17 -7.44 10.83
C ASN A 522 2.79 -6.98 10.35
N PHE A 523 1.77 -7.83 10.35
CA PHE A 523 0.42 -7.42 9.97
C PHE A 523 -0.18 -6.44 10.98
N PHE A 524 -0.18 -6.81 12.25
CA PHE A 524 -0.81 -6.00 13.30
C PHE A 524 -0.04 -4.72 13.61
N ARG A 525 1.30 -4.73 13.53
CA ARG A 525 2.11 -3.51 13.68
C ARG A 525 1.79 -2.49 12.59
N LEU A 526 1.79 -2.92 11.32
CA LEU A 526 1.56 -2.00 10.21
C LEU A 526 0.13 -1.47 10.21
N GLU A 527 -0.81 -2.30 10.62
CA GLU A 527 -2.20 -1.90 10.81
C GLU A 527 -2.35 -0.85 11.92
N ASN A 528 -1.72 -1.05 13.08
CA ASN A 528 -1.77 -0.08 14.17
C ASN A 528 -1.16 1.27 13.74
N GLU A 529 -0.01 1.23 13.07
CA GLU A 529 0.64 2.44 12.55
C GLU A 529 -0.22 3.14 11.47
N HIS A 530 -0.90 2.36 10.63
CA HIS A 530 -1.83 2.90 9.64
C HIS A 530 -2.99 3.65 10.29
N LEU A 531 -3.64 3.03 11.29
CA LEU A 531 -4.76 3.62 12.02
C LEU A 531 -4.34 4.89 12.76
N ASN A 532 -3.17 4.87 13.42
CA ASN A 532 -2.64 6.04 14.12
C ASN A 532 -2.33 7.21 13.17
N ASN A 533 -1.74 6.94 12.01
CA ASN A 533 -1.47 7.97 11.00
C ASN A 533 -2.75 8.51 10.33
N CYS A 534 -3.79 7.70 10.19
CA CYS A 534 -5.11 8.14 9.74
C CYS A 534 -5.82 9.00 10.81
N GLY A 535 -5.70 8.67 12.09
CA GLY A 535 -6.27 9.44 13.21
C GLY A 535 -5.63 10.82 13.41
N GLU A 536 -4.32 10.94 13.15
CA GLU A 536 -3.57 12.20 13.25
C GLU A 536 -3.57 13.03 11.94
N PHE A 537 -4.30 12.60 10.90
CA PHE A 537 -4.37 13.25 9.58
C PHE A 537 -3.01 13.45 8.86
N ARG A 538 -1.95 12.75 9.29
CA ARG A 538 -0.59 12.84 8.72
C ARG A 538 -0.44 11.99 7.46
N ALA A 539 -1.28 10.97 7.30
CA ALA A 539 -1.39 10.21 6.06
C ALA A 539 -2.60 10.70 5.25
N VAL A 540 -2.34 11.38 4.13
CA VAL A 540 -3.31 11.42 3.03
C VAL A 540 -3.16 10.08 2.30
N ARG A 541 -4.21 9.22 2.20
CA ARG A 541 -4.16 8.09 1.26
C ARG A 541 -3.82 8.65 -0.09
N ASP A 542 -2.65 8.28 -0.57
CA ASP A 542 -2.45 8.04 -1.98
C ASP A 542 -3.18 6.75 -2.36
N ILE A 543 -4.50 6.79 -2.31
CA ILE A 543 -5.31 5.88 -3.08
C ILE A 543 -5.63 6.59 -4.36
N SER A 544 -5.17 5.96 -5.43
CA SER A 544 -5.70 6.20 -6.74
C SER A 544 -7.19 5.85 -6.74
N VAL A 545 -8.02 6.79 -6.33
CA VAL A 545 -9.25 6.95 -7.06
C VAL A 545 -8.75 7.40 -8.42
N ALA A 546 -8.83 6.52 -9.42
CA ALA A 546 -8.65 6.97 -10.80
C ALA A 546 -9.53 8.22 -10.92
N PRO A 547 -9.01 9.37 -11.43
CA PRO A 547 -9.90 10.48 -11.74
C PRO A 547 -11.07 9.87 -12.52
N LEU A 548 -12.30 10.12 -12.06
CA LEU A 548 -13.49 9.64 -12.75
C LEU A 548 -13.30 9.95 -14.23
N ASN A 549 -13.08 8.92 -15.05
CA ASN A 549 -12.88 9.16 -16.47
C ASN A 549 -14.19 9.76 -17.01
N ALA A 550 -14.13 10.49 -18.12
CA ALA A 550 -15.36 10.94 -18.77
C ALA A 550 -16.33 9.76 -19.02
N ASP A 551 -15.79 8.55 -19.25
CA ASP A 551 -16.55 7.31 -19.36
C ASP A 551 -17.20 6.86 -18.03
N ASP A 552 -16.55 7.07 -16.89
CA ASP A 552 -17.12 6.73 -15.57
C ASP A 552 -18.13 7.80 -15.13
N GLN A 553 -17.92 9.06 -15.51
CA GLN A 553 -18.88 10.15 -15.28
C GLN A 553 -20.11 9.98 -16.17
N THR A 554 -19.94 9.57 -17.43
CA THR A 554 -21.06 9.20 -18.31
C THR A 554 -21.69 7.88 -17.88
N LEU A 555 -20.96 6.92 -17.30
CA LEU A 555 -21.54 5.74 -16.66
C LEU A 555 -22.36 6.15 -15.43
N LEU A 556 -21.87 7.07 -14.61
CA LEU A 556 -22.66 7.65 -13.52
C LEU A 556 -23.90 8.34 -14.07
N GLU A 557 -23.81 9.14 -15.14
CA GLU A 557 -24.95 9.78 -15.83
C GLU A 557 -25.91 8.73 -16.44
N GLN A 558 -25.42 7.65 -17.01
CA GLN A 558 -26.25 6.55 -17.51
C GLN A 558 -26.90 5.75 -16.37
N MET A 559 -26.18 5.53 -15.26
CA MET A 559 -26.73 5.01 -14.01
C MET A 559 -27.63 6.04 -13.32
N MET A 560 -27.58 7.32 -13.73
CA MET A 560 -28.45 8.37 -13.25
C MET A 560 -29.81 8.31 -13.96
N ASP A 561 -29.84 7.81 -15.20
CA ASP A 561 -31.01 7.70 -16.08
C ASP A 561 -31.64 6.30 -16.14
N GLN A 562 -30.91 5.25 -15.74
CA GLN A 562 -31.49 3.90 -15.62
C GLN A 562 -32.60 3.88 -14.55
N GLU A 563 -33.80 3.46 -14.95
CA GLU A 563 -34.87 3.06 -14.03
C GLU A 563 -34.40 1.81 -13.26
N ASP A 564 -33.89 2.01 -12.05
CA ASP A 564 -33.51 0.90 -11.17
C ASP A 564 -34.75 0.05 -10.87
N GLY A 565 -34.86 -1.07 -11.60
CA GLY A 565 -35.91 -2.07 -11.52
C GLY A 565 -35.86 -2.84 -10.20
N VAL A 566 -36.52 -2.31 -9.19
CA VAL A 566 -37.13 -3.15 -8.14
C VAL A 566 -38.42 -3.68 -8.74
N ARG A 567 -38.36 -4.86 -9.39
CA ARG A 567 -39.57 -5.60 -9.73
C ARG A 567 -40.15 -6.13 -8.43
N ASN A 568 -41.26 -5.54 -7.99
CA ASN A 568 -42.09 -6.12 -6.94
C ASN A 568 -42.41 -7.56 -7.29
N ARG A 569 -42.17 -8.44 -6.33
CA ARG A 569 -42.38 -9.88 -6.43
C ARG A 569 -43.89 -10.14 -6.33
N GLN A 570 -44.62 -9.91 -7.43
CA GLN A 570 -45.99 -10.38 -7.57
C GLN A 570 -46.12 -11.25 -8.81
N GLY A 571 -46.57 -12.49 -8.58
CA GLY A 571 -47.28 -13.35 -9.53
C GLY A 571 -46.55 -13.72 -10.83
N LYS A 572 -46.04 -14.95 -10.89
CA LYS A 572 -45.73 -15.63 -12.16
C LYS A 572 -46.93 -15.54 -13.13
N LYS A 573 -46.76 -14.86 -14.27
CA LYS A 573 -47.35 -15.30 -15.54
C LYS A 573 -46.32 -15.16 -16.67
N SER A 574 -46.12 -16.27 -17.36
CA SER A 574 -45.28 -16.46 -18.54
C SER A 574 -45.72 -15.53 -19.67
N TRP A 575 -44.79 -14.93 -20.40
CA TRP A 575 -44.89 -14.82 -21.87
C TRP A 575 -43.50 -14.61 -22.51
N LYS A 576 -43.25 -15.39 -23.56
CA LYS A 576 -42.05 -15.39 -24.41
C LYS A 576 -42.11 -14.26 -25.42
N ARG A 577 -40.99 -13.56 -25.65
CA ARG A 577 -40.41 -13.35 -27.00
C ARG A 577 -39.06 -12.64 -26.91
N SER A 578 -38.03 -13.32 -27.38
CA SER A 578 -36.69 -12.79 -27.64
C SER A 578 -36.72 -11.87 -28.86
N TYR A 579 -36.11 -10.70 -28.76
CA TYR A 579 -35.54 -9.99 -29.89
C TYR A 579 -34.09 -9.67 -29.56
N SER A 580 -33.17 -10.37 -30.22
CA SER A 580 -31.76 -10.04 -30.26
C SER A 580 -31.55 -8.88 -31.23
N MET A 581 -31.16 -7.70 -30.73
CA MET A 581 -30.52 -6.68 -31.58
C MET A 581 -29.01 -6.74 -31.39
N SER A 582 -28.33 -7.21 -32.42
CA SER A 582 -26.88 -7.12 -32.60
C SER A 582 -26.50 -5.69 -32.98
N LEU A 583 -25.92 -4.93 -32.03
CA LEU A 583 -25.37 -3.62 -32.33
C LEU A 583 -24.00 -3.74 -33.02
N ARG A 584 -24.07 -3.57 -34.34
CA ARG A 584 -22.96 -3.41 -35.29
C ARG A 584 -22.21 -2.11 -34.96
N ARG A 585 -20.92 -2.20 -34.62
CA ARG A 585 -20.02 -1.04 -34.52
C ARG A 585 -19.91 -0.31 -35.87
N PRO A 586 -20.00 1.03 -35.93
CA PRO A 586 -19.55 1.78 -37.10
C PRO A 586 -18.02 1.82 -37.13
N ARG A 587 -17.42 1.31 -38.20
CA ARG A 587 -15.98 1.48 -38.48
C ARG A 587 -15.78 2.88 -39.10
N LEU A 588 -15.02 3.72 -38.42
CA LEU A 588 -14.42 4.93 -38.98
C LEU A 588 -13.46 4.53 -40.10
N ALA A 589 -13.74 4.98 -41.32
CA ALA A 589 -12.90 4.78 -42.49
C ALA A 589 -11.73 5.77 -42.44
N SER A 590 -10.51 5.24 -42.26
CA SER A 590 -9.27 5.97 -42.54
C SER A 590 -8.98 5.89 -44.04
N GLN A 591 -9.04 7.01 -44.73
CA GLN A 591 -8.50 7.14 -46.08
C GLN A 591 -6.97 7.10 -46.02
N SER A 592 -6.35 6.01 -46.47
CA SER A 592 -4.95 6.00 -46.90
C SER A 592 -4.94 5.74 -48.41
N LYS A 593 -4.65 6.78 -49.20
CA LYS A 593 -4.34 6.65 -50.63
C LYS A 593 -2.91 6.12 -50.78
N THR A 594 -2.77 4.90 -51.28
CA THR A 594 -1.54 4.42 -51.94
C THR A 594 -1.68 4.62 -53.44
N ARG A 595 -0.70 5.30 -54.03
CA ARG A 595 -0.46 5.39 -55.47
C ARG A 595 -0.15 3.99 -56.01
N ASP A 596 -0.72 3.64 -57.15
CA ASP A 596 0.00 2.85 -58.15
C ASP A 596 -0.47 3.24 -59.55
N THR A 597 0.53 3.44 -60.40
CA THR A 597 0.50 3.91 -61.77
C THR A 597 0.03 2.84 -62.75
N LYS A 598 -0.84 3.18 -63.70
CA LYS A 598 -0.75 2.64 -65.06
C LYS A 598 -1.35 3.58 -66.10
N VAL A 599 -0.51 3.79 -67.10
CA VAL A 599 -0.65 4.57 -68.33
C VAL A 599 -1.78 4.02 -69.21
N LEU A 600 -2.57 4.91 -69.83
CA LEU A 600 -2.97 4.85 -71.24
C LEU A 600 -3.52 6.20 -71.68
N ILE A 601 -2.99 6.65 -72.81
CA ILE A 601 -3.26 7.86 -73.57
C ILE A 601 -4.27 7.49 -74.66
N GLU A 602 -5.27 8.33 -74.85
CA GLU A 602 -6.05 8.58 -76.08
C GLU A 602 -6.49 10.05 -75.93
N ASP A 603 -5.89 11.00 -76.64
CA ASP A 603 -6.30 11.49 -77.98
C ASP A 603 -7.80 11.80 -78.00
N THR A 604 -8.32 12.97 -78.36
CA THR A 604 -7.84 14.17 -79.05
C THR A 604 -9.02 15.17 -78.92
N ASP A 605 -8.76 16.47 -78.91
CA ASP A 605 -9.31 17.39 -79.93
C ASP A 605 -9.09 18.85 -79.53
N ASP A 606 -8.61 19.58 -80.53
CA ASP A 606 -8.31 20.98 -80.62
C ASP A 606 -9.50 21.89 -80.28
N ASP A 607 -9.20 23.08 -79.75
CA ASP A 607 -9.68 24.29 -80.38
C ASP A 607 -8.69 25.44 -80.10
N SER A 608 -8.32 26.06 -81.22
CA SER A 608 -7.58 27.31 -81.48
C SER A 608 -7.62 28.42 -80.44
#